data_AF-A0A7S3HQD2-F1
#
_entry.id   AF-A0A7S3HQD2-F1
#
_cell.length_a   1.000
_cell.length_b   1.000
_cell.length_c   1.000
_cell.angle_alpha   90.00
_cell.angle_beta   90.00
_cell.angle_gamma   90.00
#
_symmetry.space_group_name_H-M   'P 1'
#
loop_
_entity.id
_entity.type
_entity.pdbx_description
1 polymer ?
#
loop_
_entity_poly.entity_id
_entity_poly.type
_entity_poly.pdbx_seq_one_letter_code
_entity_poly.pdbx_strand_id
1 'polypeptide(L)'
;ASAEGQEEVAREAERKREQEHKEEEARVIAQGNQGPPCIGCGVNTGRMQTNGLCSICWREQVVRENKDLKRRREEAKLKEVEMKREAEEQRKREEEAEKRRQQDPTRCYGCRKKIGLTGFQCQCGYFFCAKHRYAEEHECSFDHKNHGRELLAQQA
;
A
#
# COMPACT_ATOMS: atom_id res chain seq x y z
N ALA A 1 15.20 26.83 78.12
CA ALA A 1 15.78 27.23 76.84
C ALA A 1 15.17 26.32 75.78
N SER A 2 14.16 26.83 75.10
CA SER A 2 12.91 26.12 74.83
C SER A 2 12.94 25.31 73.52
N ALA A 3 12.36 24.11 73.56
CA ALA A 3 12.03 23.30 72.38
C ALA A 3 11.23 24.09 71.32
N GLU A 4 10.44 25.08 71.78
CA GLU A 4 9.69 26.02 70.94
C GLU A 4 10.60 26.83 70.00
N GLY A 5 11.80 27.23 70.45
CA GLY A 5 12.75 27.98 69.61
C GLY A 5 13.43 27.11 68.55
N GLN A 6 13.55 25.79 68.79
CA GLN A 6 14.07 24.86 67.79
C GLN A 6 13.02 24.53 66.74
N GLU A 7 11.74 24.47 67.13
CA GLU A 7 10.61 24.25 66.23
C GLU A 7 10.37 25.45 65.31
N GLU A 8 10.53 26.67 65.80
CA GLU A 8 10.41 27.90 64.99
C GLU A 8 11.51 27.98 63.92
N VAL A 9 12.76 27.63 64.27
CA VAL A 9 13.88 27.55 63.32
C VAL A 9 13.65 26.48 62.25
N ALA A 10 13.05 25.34 62.61
CA ALA A 10 12.70 24.29 61.64
C ALA A 10 11.62 24.76 60.64
N ARG A 11 10.57 25.45 61.13
CA ARG A 11 9.50 26.01 60.28
C ARG A 11 10.01 27.13 59.36
N GLU A 12 10.97 27.94 59.82
CA GLU A 12 11.62 28.96 58.99
C GLU A 12 12.52 28.33 57.91
N ALA A 13 13.25 27.27 58.24
CA ALA A 13 14.05 26.52 57.27
C ALA A 13 13.17 25.85 56.18
N GLU A 14 11.99 25.34 56.55
CA GLU A 14 11.04 24.76 55.59
C GLU A 14 10.46 25.82 54.64
N ARG A 15 10.01 26.98 55.17
CA ARG A 15 9.53 28.10 54.35
C ARG A 15 10.61 28.62 53.39
N LYS A 16 11.87 28.66 53.85
CA LYS A 16 13.00 29.07 53.01
C LYS A 16 13.24 28.07 51.87
N ARG A 17 13.17 26.76 52.15
CA ARG A 17 13.28 25.72 51.11
C ARG A 17 12.13 25.77 50.11
N GLU A 18 10.90 26.01 50.56
CA GLU A 18 9.75 26.18 49.67
C GLU A 18 9.88 27.43 48.79
N GLN A 19 10.42 28.52 49.33
CA GLN A 19 10.66 29.74 48.58
C GLN A 19 11.79 29.55 47.54
N GLU A 20 12.89 28.89 47.92
CA GLU A 20 13.98 28.52 47.01
C GLU A 20 13.48 27.62 45.87
N HIS A 21 12.63 26.62 46.18
CA HIS A 21 12.00 25.77 45.17
C HIS A 21 11.09 26.56 44.23
N LYS A 22 10.25 27.48 44.76
CA LYS A 22 9.39 28.35 43.94
C LYS A 22 10.20 29.30 43.05
N GLU A 23 11.32 29.83 43.55
CA GLU A 23 12.22 30.68 42.76
C GLU A 23 12.96 29.89 41.68
N GLU A 24 13.40 28.66 41.97
CA GLU A 24 14.01 27.78 40.99
C GLU A 24 12.99 27.36 39.91
N GLU A 25 11.77 27.02 40.31
CA GLU A 25 10.66 26.72 39.40
C GLU A 25 10.33 27.92 38.50
N ALA A 26 10.28 29.13 39.07
CA ALA A 26 10.09 30.37 38.31
C ALA A 26 11.24 30.65 37.33
N ARG A 27 12.50 30.36 37.71
CA ARG A 27 13.67 30.46 36.83
C ARG A 27 13.61 29.47 35.67
N VAL A 28 13.22 28.23 35.92
CA VAL A 28 13.03 27.19 34.90
C VAL A 28 11.91 27.57 33.93
N ILE A 29 10.79 28.12 34.43
CA ILE A 29 9.70 28.64 33.61
C ILE A 29 10.16 29.82 32.73
N ALA A 30 10.95 30.75 33.29
CA ALA A 30 11.49 31.90 32.55
C ALA A 30 12.52 31.51 31.48
N GLN A 31 13.30 30.44 31.70
CA GLN A 31 14.22 29.88 30.70
C GLN A 31 13.48 29.18 29.54
N GLY A 32 12.27 28.66 29.78
CA GLY A 32 11.40 28.09 28.74
C GLY A 32 10.94 29.09 27.67
N ASN A 33 11.12 30.39 27.90
CA ASN A 33 10.80 31.47 26.95
C ASN A 33 12.00 31.98 26.14
N GLN A 34 13.18 31.37 26.26
CA GLN A 34 14.42 31.79 25.58
C GLN A 34 14.80 30.89 24.38
N GLY A 35 13.81 30.31 23.72
CA GLY A 35 13.99 29.51 22.51
C GLY A 35 13.90 30.35 21.23
N PRO A 36 14.44 29.85 20.08
CA PRO A 36 14.27 30.51 18.78
C PRO A 36 12.77 30.65 18.42
N PRO A 37 12.42 31.60 17.54
CA PRO A 37 11.05 31.78 17.09
C PRO A 37 10.52 30.48 16.46
N CYS A 38 9.23 30.23 16.66
CA CYS A 38 8.51 29.07 16.15
C CYS A 38 8.68 28.97 14.64
N ILE A 39 9.11 27.82 14.15
CA ILE A 39 9.33 27.60 12.70
C ILE A 39 8.05 27.78 11.89
N GLY A 40 6.89 27.48 12.47
CA GLY A 40 5.59 27.57 11.79
C GLY A 40 5.03 28.97 11.67
N CYS A 41 5.04 29.75 12.76
CA CYS A 41 4.40 31.07 12.80
C CYS A 41 5.36 32.25 12.94
N GLY A 42 6.62 32.03 13.34
CA GLY A 42 7.62 33.08 13.56
C GLY A 42 7.36 34.01 14.75
N VAL A 43 6.16 33.97 15.35
CA VAL A 43 5.73 34.90 16.42
C VAL A 43 5.95 34.33 17.82
N ASN A 44 5.51 33.09 18.05
CA ASN A 44 5.63 32.45 19.36
C ASN A 44 6.99 31.76 19.51
N THR A 45 7.44 31.48 20.72
CA THR A 45 8.67 30.70 20.94
C THR A 45 8.45 29.23 20.56
N GLY A 46 9.42 28.65 19.85
CA GLY A 46 9.46 27.21 19.55
C GLY A 46 10.02 26.43 20.74
N ARG A 47 9.49 25.23 21.02
CA ARG A 47 10.10 24.32 22.00
C ARG A 47 10.93 23.26 21.28
N MET A 48 12.05 22.89 21.88
CA MET A 48 12.93 21.83 21.36
C MET A 48 12.19 20.48 21.28
N GLN A 49 11.31 20.21 22.25
CA GLN A 49 10.50 18.99 22.32
C GLN A 49 9.46 18.87 21.20
N THR A 50 9.06 19.97 20.60
CA THR A 50 8.08 20.04 19.50
C THR A 50 8.75 20.46 18.20
N ASN A 51 10.01 20.06 18.01
CA ASN A 51 10.81 20.37 16.81
C ASN A 51 10.80 21.85 16.43
N GLY A 52 10.92 22.74 17.42
CA GLY A 52 10.95 24.19 17.19
C GLY A 52 9.57 24.81 16.90
N LEU A 53 8.47 24.09 17.14
CA LEU A 53 7.10 24.62 17.00
C LEU A 53 6.56 25.10 18.35
N CYS A 54 5.68 26.10 18.33
CA CYS A 54 4.90 26.45 19.51
C CYS A 54 3.80 25.41 19.75
N SER A 55 3.19 25.42 20.93
CA SER A 55 2.13 24.46 21.31
C SER A 55 0.92 24.45 20.36
N ILE A 56 0.61 25.58 19.73
CA ILE A 56 -0.48 25.72 18.75
C ILE A 56 -0.07 25.10 17.43
N CYS A 57 1.05 25.55 16.84
CA CYS A 57 1.53 25.04 15.56
C CYS A 57 1.87 23.55 15.62
N TRP A 58 2.38 23.06 16.76
CA TRP A 58 2.58 21.63 17.00
C TRP A 58 1.25 20.86 16.95
N ARG A 59 0.20 21.36 17.62
CA ARG A 59 -1.12 20.72 17.63
C ARG A 59 -1.71 20.68 16.21
N GLU A 60 -1.56 21.76 15.44
CA GLU A 60 -2.03 21.82 14.05
C GLU A 60 -1.28 20.83 13.15
N GLN A 61 0.04 20.72 13.31
CA GLN A 61 0.85 19.75 12.59
C GLN A 61 0.41 18.32 12.92
N VAL A 62 0.29 17.98 14.21
CA VAL A 62 -0.16 16.65 14.65
C VAL A 62 -1.56 16.33 14.08
N VAL A 63 -2.48 17.29 14.03
CA VAL A 63 -3.80 17.09 13.41
C VAL A 63 -3.68 16.82 11.91
N ARG A 64 -2.81 17.55 11.20
CA ARG A 64 -2.57 17.35 9.76
C ARG A 64 -1.98 15.96 9.48
N GLU A 65 -0.94 15.58 10.21
CA GLU A 65 -0.28 14.27 10.10
C GLU A 65 -1.27 13.12 10.36
N ASN A 66 -2.11 13.23 11.38
CA ASN A 66 -3.14 12.23 11.66
C ASN A 66 -4.19 12.12 10.54
N LYS A 67 -4.59 13.22 9.91
CA LYS A 67 -5.48 13.20 8.74
C LYS A 67 -4.80 12.54 7.54
N ASP A 68 -3.54 12.85 7.29
CA ASP A 68 -2.76 12.25 6.21
C ASP A 68 -2.57 10.74 6.41
N LEU A 69 -2.29 10.29 7.65
CA LEU A 69 -2.23 8.88 8.01
C LEU A 69 -3.57 8.17 7.79
N LYS A 70 -4.69 8.81 8.14
CA LYS A 70 -6.03 8.27 7.88
C LYS A 70 -6.27 8.11 6.38
N ARG A 71 -5.97 9.13 5.58
CA ARG A 71 -6.10 9.08 4.11
C ARG A 71 -5.25 7.95 3.52
N ARG A 72 -3.98 7.86 3.90
CA ARG A 72 -3.07 6.78 3.44
C ARG A 72 -3.59 5.39 3.79
N ARG A 73 -4.21 5.22 4.97
CA ARG A 73 -4.82 3.95 5.37
C ARG A 73 -6.04 3.60 4.51
N GLU A 74 -6.88 4.59 4.18
CA GLU A 74 -8.04 4.40 3.29
C GLU A 74 -7.59 4.08 1.85
N GLU A 75 -6.60 4.80 1.32
CA GLU A 75 -6.00 4.52 0.01
C GLU A 75 -5.37 3.12 -0.03
N ALA A 76 -4.67 2.70 1.03
CA ALA A 76 -4.10 1.35 1.11
C ALA A 76 -5.19 0.26 1.10
N LYS A 77 -6.32 0.48 1.79
CA LYS A 77 -7.46 -0.43 1.75
C LYS A 77 -8.07 -0.53 0.36
N LEU A 78 -8.21 0.60 -0.35
CA LEU A 78 -8.74 0.61 -1.72
C LEU A 78 -7.81 -0.16 -2.67
N LYS A 79 -6.50 0.06 -2.59
CA LYS A 79 -5.51 -0.69 -3.37
C LYS A 79 -5.51 -2.19 -3.06
N GLU A 80 -5.69 -2.57 -1.79
CA GLU A 80 -5.80 -3.99 -1.42
C GLU A 80 -7.04 -4.64 -2.05
N VAL A 81 -8.18 -3.96 -2.05
CA VAL A 81 -9.42 -4.44 -2.68
C VAL A 81 -9.25 -4.56 -4.20
N GLU A 82 -8.64 -3.55 -4.83
CA GLU A 82 -8.38 -3.55 -6.28
C GLU A 82 -7.46 -4.71 -6.68
N MET A 83 -6.32 -4.89 -5.98
CA MET A 83 -5.42 -6.02 -6.23
C MET A 83 -6.11 -7.38 -6.07
N LYS A 84 -7.00 -7.53 -5.08
CA LYS A 84 -7.78 -8.77 -4.92
C LYS A 84 -8.72 -9.01 -6.09
N ARG A 85 -9.38 -7.96 -6.60
CA ARG A 85 -10.27 -8.05 -7.76
C ARG A 85 -9.50 -8.43 -9.03
N GLU A 86 -8.36 -7.79 -9.27
CA GLU A 86 -7.49 -8.10 -10.40
C GLU A 86 -6.94 -9.53 -10.33
N ALA A 87 -6.53 -9.99 -9.14
CA ALA A 87 -6.10 -11.37 -8.93
C ALA A 87 -7.24 -12.38 -9.17
N GLU A 88 -8.48 -12.06 -8.75
CA GLU A 88 -9.64 -12.91 -9.04
C GLU A 88 -9.95 -12.96 -10.54
N GLU A 89 -9.90 -11.81 -11.23
CA GLU A 89 -10.10 -11.74 -12.68
C GLU A 89 -9.03 -12.52 -13.43
N GLN A 90 -7.77 -12.39 -13.04
CA GLN A 90 -6.67 -13.15 -13.62
C GLN A 90 -6.86 -14.65 -13.42
N ARG A 91 -7.25 -15.08 -12.22
CA ARG A 91 -7.58 -16.49 -11.95
C ARG A 91 -8.73 -17.00 -12.83
N LYS A 92 -9.78 -16.20 -13.04
CA LYS A 92 -10.89 -16.55 -13.94
C LYS A 92 -10.43 -16.69 -15.39
N ARG A 93 -9.57 -15.78 -15.87
CA ARG A 93 -8.99 -15.83 -17.22
C ARG A 93 -8.12 -17.08 -17.40
N GLU A 94 -7.32 -17.44 -16.39
CA GLU A 94 -6.49 -18.64 -16.40
C GLU A 94 -7.34 -19.92 -16.39
N GLU A 95 -8.38 -19.98 -15.55
CA GLU A 95 -9.34 -21.10 -15.52
C GLU A 95 -10.09 -21.24 -16.85
N GLU A 96 -10.51 -20.14 -17.46
CA GLU A 96 -11.15 -20.17 -18.78
C GLU A 96 -10.17 -20.61 -19.88
N ALA A 97 -8.92 -20.13 -19.82
CA ALA A 97 -7.87 -20.56 -20.73
C ALA A 97 -7.56 -22.06 -20.56
N GLU A 98 -7.55 -22.58 -19.34
CA GLU A 98 -7.39 -24.01 -19.07
C GLU A 98 -8.57 -24.83 -19.59
N LYS A 99 -9.81 -24.37 -19.40
CA LYS A 99 -11.01 -25.03 -19.98
C LYS A 99 -10.99 -25.03 -21.51
N ARG A 100 -10.43 -24.00 -22.13
CA ARG A 100 -10.22 -23.92 -23.59
C ARG A 100 -9.03 -24.77 -24.05
N ARG A 101 -8.16 -25.28 -23.17
CA ARG A 101 -7.11 -26.22 -23.56
C ARG A 101 -7.69 -27.61 -23.75
N GLN A 102 -7.27 -28.28 -24.81
CA GLN A 102 -7.64 -29.65 -25.05
C GLN A 102 -7.01 -30.57 -23.99
N GLN A 103 -7.82 -31.20 -23.15
CA GLN A 103 -7.33 -32.09 -22.09
C GLN A 103 -6.57 -33.32 -22.65
N ASP A 104 -7.09 -33.92 -23.72
CA ASP A 104 -6.49 -35.10 -24.36
C ASP A 104 -5.98 -34.77 -25.78
N PRO A 105 -4.70 -34.41 -25.97
CA PRO A 105 -4.14 -34.15 -27.30
C PRO A 105 -4.10 -35.41 -28.19
N THR A 106 -4.31 -36.60 -27.61
CA THR A 106 -4.34 -37.89 -28.33
C THR A 106 -5.67 -38.22 -29.01
N ARG A 107 -6.67 -37.34 -28.88
CA ARG A 107 -8.01 -37.47 -29.46
C ARG A 107 -8.37 -36.24 -30.29
N CYS A 108 -9.12 -36.43 -31.37
CA CYS A 108 -9.58 -35.35 -32.22
C CYS A 108 -10.57 -34.46 -31.47
N TYR A 109 -10.42 -33.13 -31.51
CA TYR A 109 -11.35 -32.20 -30.85
C TYR A 109 -12.78 -32.29 -31.44
N GLY A 110 -12.92 -32.34 -32.77
CA GLY A 110 -14.24 -32.45 -33.43
C GLY A 110 -14.97 -33.78 -33.23
N CYS A 111 -14.30 -34.93 -33.45
CA CYS A 111 -14.97 -36.24 -33.44
C CYS A 111 -14.55 -37.20 -32.31
N ARG A 112 -13.68 -36.77 -31.38
CA ARG A 112 -13.17 -37.56 -30.24
C ARG A 112 -12.51 -38.90 -30.56
N LYS A 113 -12.26 -39.18 -31.85
CA LYS A 113 -11.52 -40.36 -32.33
C LYS A 113 -10.05 -40.28 -31.89
N LYS A 114 -9.49 -41.43 -31.47
CA LYS A 114 -8.06 -41.55 -31.11
C LYS A 114 -7.19 -41.28 -32.36
N ILE A 115 -6.27 -40.32 -32.25
CA ILE A 115 -5.37 -39.90 -33.33
C ILE A 115 -3.93 -40.42 -33.13
N GLY A 116 -3.59 -40.87 -31.93
CA GLY A 116 -2.25 -41.39 -31.63
C GLY A 116 -1.15 -40.35 -31.83
N LEU A 117 0.04 -40.78 -32.25
CA LEU A 117 1.19 -39.92 -32.56
C LEU A 117 1.01 -39.09 -33.85
N THR A 118 0.01 -39.42 -34.68
CA THR A 118 -0.25 -38.81 -35.99
C THR A 118 -1.31 -37.70 -35.94
N GLY A 119 -1.49 -37.04 -34.79
CA GLY A 119 -2.41 -35.92 -34.65
C GLY A 119 -1.90 -34.67 -35.39
N PHE A 120 -2.78 -33.96 -36.08
CA PHE A 120 -2.45 -32.67 -36.69
C PHE A 120 -2.86 -31.55 -35.74
N GLN A 121 -1.91 -30.70 -35.37
CA GLN A 121 -2.20 -29.49 -34.61
C GLN A 121 -2.67 -28.39 -35.59
N CYS A 122 -3.85 -27.83 -35.34
CA CYS A 122 -4.31 -26.66 -36.08
C CYS A 122 -3.78 -25.37 -35.43
N GLN A 123 -3.75 -24.27 -36.18
CA GLN A 123 -3.38 -22.93 -35.70
C GLN A 123 -4.29 -22.40 -34.58
N CYS A 124 -5.51 -22.94 -34.45
CA CYS A 124 -6.38 -22.66 -33.31
C CYS A 124 -5.95 -23.35 -32.00
N GLY A 125 -4.89 -24.17 -32.01
CA GLY A 125 -4.31 -24.78 -30.81
C GLY A 125 -4.84 -26.18 -30.45
N TYR A 126 -5.85 -26.68 -31.16
CA TYR A 126 -6.44 -28.01 -30.95
C TYR A 126 -5.84 -29.07 -31.88
N PHE A 127 -5.98 -30.35 -31.51
CA PHE A 127 -5.53 -31.51 -32.28
C PHE A 127 -6.68 -32.21 -33.00
N PHE A 128 -6.48 -32.55 -34.27
CA PHE A 128 -7.49 -33.14 -35.15
C PHE A 128 -6.99 -34.39 -35.87
N CYS A 129 -7.94 -35.20 -36.36
CA CYS A 129 -7.66 -36.34 -37.23
C CYS A 129 -7.49 -35.91 -38.70
N ALA A 130 -7.04 -36.84 -39.55
CA ALA A 130 -6.79 -36.56 -40.97
C ALA A 130 -7.99 -36.00 -41.75
N LYS A 131 -9.23 -36.26 -41.28
CA LYS A 131 -10.45 -35.65 -41.83
C LYS A 131 -10.54 -34.20 -41.35
N HIS A 132 -10.76 -33.99 -40.05
CA HIS A 132 -10.94 -32.66 -39.45
C HIS A 132 -9.68 -31.75 -39.40
N ARG A 133 -8.65 -32.02 -40.19
CA ARG A 133 -7.41 -31.24 -40.23
C ARG A 133 -7.63 -29.84 -40.81
N TYR A 134 -8.52 -29.72 -41.81
CA TYR A 134 -8.75 -28.46 -42.50
C TYR A 134 -9.66 -27.53 -41.69
N ALA A 135 -9.43 -26.22 -41.79
CA ALA A 135 -10.16 -25.18 -41.05
C ALA A 135 -11.64 -25.06 -41.45
N GLU A 136 -12.06 -25.70 -42.54
CA GLU A 136 -13.46 -25.79 -42.97
C GLU A 136 -14.19 -26.95 -42.29
N GLU A 137 -13.46 -28.00 -41.90
CA GLU A 137 -14.02 -29.20 -41.26
C GLU A 137 -14.15 -29.08 -39.74
N HIS A 138 -13.62 -28.00 -39.16
CA HIS A 138 -13.86 -27.62 -37.78
C HIS A 138 -14.15 -26.13 -37.72
N GLU A 139 -15.00 -25.67 -36.81
CA GLU A 139 -15.26 -24.24 -36.59
C GLU A 139 -14.02 -23.56 -36.00
N CYS A 140 -13.02 -23.32 -36.86
CA CYS A 140 -11.73 -22.79 -36.48
C CYS A 140 -11.89 -21.36 -35.95
N SER A 141 -11.53 -21.13 -34.69
CA SER A 141 -11.55 -19.81 -34.07
C SER A 141 -10.38 -18.91 -34.51
N PHE A 142 -9.50 -19.39 -35.39
CA PHE A 142 -8.31 -18.66 -35.84
C PHE A 142 -8.59 -17.86 -37.12
N ASP A 143 -8.16 -16.60 -37.17
CA ASP A 143 -8.35 -15.73 -38.33
C ASP A 143 -7.26 -15.96 -39.39
N HIS A 144 -7.51 -16.93 -40.26
CA HIS A 144 -6.62 -17.26 -41.37
C HIS A 144 -6.45 -16.12 -42.38
N LYS A 145 -7.42 -15.19 -42.49
CA LYS A 145 -7.38 -14.10 -43.49
C LYS A 145 -6.34 -13.07 -43.11
N ASN A 146 -6.36 -12.61 -41.86
CA ASN A 146 -5.38 -11.64 -41.38
C ASN A 146 -3.98 -12.26 -41.29
N HIS A 147 -3.88 -13.51 -40.83
CA HIS A 147 -2.59 -14.20 -40.78
C HIS A 147 -1.97 -14.35 -42.19
N GLY A 148 -2.78 -14.70 -43.20
CA GLY A 148 -2.31 -14.76 -44.58
C GLY A 148 -1.79 -13.42 -45.11
N ARG A 149 -2.49 -12.31 -44.81
CA ARG A 149 -2.04 -10.96 -45.19
C ARG A 149 -0.73 -10.56 -44.55
N GLU A 150 -0.56 -10.86 -43.26
CA GLU A 150 0.65 -10.54 -42.52
C GLU A 150 1.87 -11.33 -43.05
N LEU A 151 1.70 -12.62 -43.33
CA LEU A 151 2.76 -13.44 -43.92
C LEU A 151 3.19 -12.94 -45.31
N LEU A 152 2.22 -12.52 -46.14
CA LEU A 152 2.52 -11.92 -47.44
C LEU A 152 3.23 -10.58 -47.30
N ALA A 153 2.85 -9.76 -46.31
CA ALA A 153 3.48 -8.46 -46.05
C ALA A 153 4.92 -8.59 -45.54
N GLN A 154 5.24 -9.63 -44.76
CA GLN A 154 6.60 -9.89 -44.27
C GLN A 154 7.55 -10.44 -45.36
N GLN A 155 7.00 -10.95 -46.47
CA GLN A 155 7.76 -11.53 -47.58
C GLN A 155 7.97 -10.56 -48.76
N ALA A 156 7.44 -9.34 -48.66
CA ALA A 156 7.60 -8.27 -49.64
C ALA A 156 8.65 -7.25 -49.18
#